data_AF-A0A6J4VGP9-F1
#
_entry.id   AF-A0A6J4VGP9-F1
#
_cell.length_a   1.000
_cell.length_b   1.000
_cell.length_c   1.000
_cell.angle_alpha   90.00
_cell.angle_beta   90.00
_cell.angle_gamma   90.00
#
_symmetry.space_group_name_H-M   'P 1'
#
loop_
_entity.id
_entity.type
_entity.pdbx_description
1 polymer ?
#
loop_
_entity_poly.entity_id
_entity_poly.type
_entity_poly.pdbx_seq_one_letter_code
_entity_poly.pdbx_strand_id
1 'polypeptide(L)'
;MRIGLIADIHGNLVALDAVLADMAGRSVDRIVCLGDVAVLGPDPAGVIRRLWEVGCPNVLGNADAWLLGPAAAEPSASDSDVGRTLTAWTQGQLDSDALAWLGTSPPALLVDLGQVGTLRCGHASPRSHEEIISALTP
;
A
#
# COMPACT_ATOMS: atom_id res chain seq x y z
N MET A 1 -2.11 -22.66 -6.50
CA MET A 1 -1.62 -21.28 -6.33
C MET A 1 -2.39 -20.62 -5.21
N ARG A 2 -1.71 -20.08 -4.20
CA ARG A 2 -2.25 -19.31 -3.08
C ARG A 2 -1.68 -17.90 -3.14
N ILE A 3 -2.55 -16.90 -3.07
CA ILE A 3 -2.17 -15.49 -3.08
C ILE A 3 -2.45 -14.91 -1.71
N GLY A 4 -1.44 -14.28 -1.11
CA GLY A 4 -1.57 -13.46 0.09
C GLY A 4 -1.83 -12.02 -0.30
N LEU A 5 -2.90 -11.43 0.21
CA LEU A 5 -3.17 -10.01 0.08
C LEU A 5 -2.90 -9.34 1.43
N ILE A 6 -2.13 -8.26 1.41
CA ILE A 6 -1.87 -7.40 2.57
C ILE A 6 -2.20 -5.96 2.17
N ALA A 7 -2.61 -5.13 3.12
CA ALA A 7 -3.01 -3.74 2.90
C ALA A 7 -2.87 -2.97 4.21
N ASP A 8 -2.89 -1.64 4.14
CA ASP A 8 -3.06 -0.75 5.31
C ASP A 8 -2.03 -1.03 6.41
N ILE A 9 -0.78 -1.26 6.00
CA ILE A 9 0.33 -1.58 6.91
C ILE A 9 0.69 -0.35 7.75
N HIS A 10 0.60 0.84 7.15
CA HIS A 10 0.73 2.12 7.84
C HIS A 10 1.95 2.17 8.77
N GLY A 11 3.15 1.90 8.27
CA GLY A 11 4.41 2.00 9.03
C GLY A 11 4.56 1.00 10.18
N ASN A 12 3.70 -0.03 10.26
CA ASN A 12 3.74 -1.04 11.32
C ASN A 12 4.57 -2.26 10.92
N LEU A 13 5.90 -2.13 11.00
CA LEU A 13 6.82 -3.21 10.64
C LEU A 13 6.60 -4.49 11.47
N VAL A 14 6.29 -4.35 12.76
CA VAL A 14 6.05 -5.50 13.66
C VAL A 14 4.85 -6.33 13.18
N ALA A 15 3.76 -5.67 12.78
CA ALA A 15 2.60 -6.36 12.23
C ALA A 15 2.91 -7.00 10.87
N LEU A 16 3.63 -6.30 9.99
CA LEU A 16 4.03 -6.83 8.69
C LEU A 16 4.87 -8.11 8.85
N ASP A 17 5.89 -8.09 9.69
CA ASP A 17 6.74 -9.27 9.91
C ASP A 17 5.96 -10.46 10.48
N ALA A 18 5.02 -10.22 11.39
CA ALA A 18 4.16 -11.27 11.93
C ALA A 18 3.27 -11.90 10.84
N VAL A 19 2.67 -11.09 9.97
CA VAL A 19 1.83 -11.57 8.86
C VAL A 19 2.66 -12.33 7.83
N LEU A 20 3.84 -11.82 7.45
CA LEU A 20 4.74 -12.50 6.52
C LEU A 20 5.20 -13.86 7.06
N ALA A 21 5.47 -13.96 8.36
CA ALA A 21 5.82 -15.22 9.00
C ALA A 21 4.67 -16.24 8.98
N ASP A 22 3.43 -15.80 9.27
CA ASP A 22 2.24 -16.67 9.17
C ASP A 22 2.00 -17.12 7.71
N MET A 23 2.15 -16.23 6.73
CA MET A 23 2.00 -16.55 5.31
C MET A 23 3.05 -17.58 4.83
N ALA A 24 4.29 -17.48 5.30
CA ALA A 24 5.34 -18.45 5.00
C ALA A 24 4.95 -19.88 5.47
N GLY A 25 4.29 -19.99 6.63
CA GLY A 25 3.77 -21.25 7.16
C GLY A 25 2.58 -21.83 6.37
N ARG A 26 1.92 -21.03 5.53
CA ARG A 26 0.69 -21.41 4.78
C ARG A 26 0.93 -21.73 3.31
N SER A 27 2.18 -21.78 2.87
CA SER A 27 2.54 -22.01 1.46
C SER A 27 1.89 -20.99 0.52
N VAL A 28 1.99 -19.70 0.86
CA VAL A 28 1.60 -18.62 -0.05
C VAL A 28 2.62 -18.54 -1.20
N ASP A 29 2.14 -18.62 -2.43
CA ASP A 29 2.99 -18.64 -3.63
C ASP A 29 3.34 -17.22 -4.12
N ARG A 30 2.45 -16.25 -3.87
CA ARG A 30 2.62 -14.85 -4.26
C ARG A 30 1.95 -13.93 -3.25
N ILE A 31 2.59 -12.81 -2.94
CA ILE A 31 2.05 -11.76 -2.07
C ILE A 31 1.80 -10.52 -2.94
N VAL A 32 0.72 -9.79 -2.68
CA VAL A 32 0.44 -8.48 -3.25
C VAL A 32 0.06 -7.52 -2.12
N CYS A 33 0.67 -6.35 -2.10
CA CYS A 33 0.28 -5.25 -1.21
C CYS A 33 -0.70 -4.34 -1.92
N LEU A 34 -1.82 -4.02 -1.27
CA LEU A 34 -2.90 -3.20 -1.80
C LEU A 34 -2.74 -1.71 -1.42
N GLY A 35 -1.56 -1.28 -0.98
CA GLY A 35 -1.25 0.11 -0.65
C GLY A 35 -1.38 0.46 0.84
N ASP A 36 -1.17 1.74 1.11
CA ASP A 36 -1.18 2.38 2.43
C ASP A 36 -0.12 1.78 3.35
N VAL A 37 1.14 1.92 2.95
CA VAL A 37 2.25 1.19 3.55
C VAL A 37 2.99 1.98 4.62
N ALA A 38 3.08 3.31 4.52
CA ALA A 38 4.04 4.09 5.29
C ALA A 38 3.42 5.06 6.31
N VAL A 39 2.38 5.81 5.93
CA VAL A 39 1.83 6.90 6.77
C VAL A 39 1.19 6.34 8.05
N LEU A 40 1.19 7.13 9.14
CA LEU A 40 0.62 6.87 10.49
C LEU A 40 1.50 6.08 11.47
N GLY A 41 2.25 5.08 11.00
CA GLY A 41 3.02 4.21 11.89
C GLY A 41 4.43 4.69 12.21
N PRO A 42 5.08 4.02 13.18
CA PRO A 42 6.37 4.44 13.71
C PRO A 42 7.57 4.08 12.82
N ASP A 43 7.45 3.12 11.89
CA ASP A 43 8.57 2.64 11.08
C ASP A 43 8.22 2.55 9.56
N PRO A 44 8.03 3.71 8.90
CA PRO A 44 7.70 3.76 7.48
C PRO A 44 8.82 3.19 6.59
N ALA A 45 10.08 3.53 6.87
CA ALA A 45 11.23 3.09 6.09
C ALA A 45 11.45 1.57 6.22
N GLY A 46 11.29 1.03 7.43
CA GLY A 46 11.38 -0.40 7.69
C GLY A 46 10.33 -1.19 6.92
N VAL A 47 9.09 -0.71 6.86
CA VAL A 47 8.02 -1.34 6.06
C VAL A 47 8.35 -1.37 4.57
N ILE A 48 8.72 -0.22 3.97
CA ILE A 48 9.05 -0.16 2.54
C ILE A 48 10.22 -1.09 2.20
N ARG A 49 11.31 -1.01 2.99
CA ARG A 49 12.46 -1.91 2.82
C ARG A 49 12.03 -3.37 2.92
N ARG A 50 11.17 -3.70 3.89
CA ARG A 50 10.72 -5.08 4.09
C ARG A 50 9.89 -5.60 2.92
N LEU A 51 8.97 -4.80 2.38
CA LEU A 51 8.18 -5.13 1.20
C LEU A 51 9.06 -5.33 -0.04
N TRP A 52 10.08 -4.48 -0.19
CA TRP A 52 11.06 -4.60 -1.27
C TRP A 52 11.88 -5.90 -1.15
N GLU A 53 12.41 -6.21 0.04
CA GLU A 53 13.21 -7.43 0.28
C GLU A 53 12.45 -8.73 -0.03
N VAL A 54 11.15 -8.79 0.27
CA VAL A 54 10.31 -9.95 -0.04
C VAL A 54 9.76 -9.94 -1.46
N GLY A 55 10.11 -8.91 -2.27
CA GLY A 55 9.66 -8.77 -3.64
C GLY A 55 8.13 -8.63 -3.78
N CYS A 56 7.47 -8.02 -2.79
CA CYS A 56 6.02 -7.83 -2.79
C CYS A 56 5.65 -6.64 -3.70
N PRO A 57 4.91 -6.86 -4.80
CA PRO A 57 4.36 -5.77 -5.60
C PRO A 57 3.37 -4.95 -4.78
N ASN A 58 3.42 -3.63 -4.92
CA ASN A 58 2.54 -2.69 -4.23
C ASN A 58 1.61 -1.99 -5.21
N VAL A 59 0.35 -1.78 -4.81
CA VAL A 59 -0.58 -0.86 -5.46
C VAL A 59 -0.54 0.47 -4.71
N LEU A 60 -0.68 1.59 -5.42
CA LEU A 60 -0.73 2.90 -4.80
C LEU A 60 -2.01 3.07 -3.97
N GLY A 61 -1.86 3.21 -2.65
CA GLY A 61 -2.92 3.64 -1.75
C GLY A 61 -3.06 5.16 -1.68
N ASN A 62 -4.13 5.64 -1.05
CA ASN A 62 -4.34 7.07 -0.91
C ASN A 62 -3.33 7.72 0.04
N ALA A 63 -3.04 7.10 1.18
CA ALA A 63 -2.04 7.66 2.09
C ALA A 63 -0.63 7.61 1.49
N ASP A 64 -0.34 6.61 0.64
CA ASP A 64 0.90 6.57 -0.14
C ASP A 64 1.01 7.78 -1.09
N ALA A 65 -0.10 8.13 -1.76
CA ALA A 65 -0.16 9.25 -2.70
C ALA A 65 0.17 10.59 -2.03
N TRP A 66 -0.15 10.77 -0.75
CA TRP A 66 0.18 11.98 0.02
C TRP A 66 1.70 12.23 0.09
N LEU A 67 2.50 11.15 0.11
CA LEU A 67 3.96 11.21 0.18
C LEU A 67 4.59 11.62 -1.15
N LEU A 68 3.88 11.39 -2.27
CA LEU A 68 4.32 11.69 -3.64
C LEU A 68 3.92 13.10 -4.11
N GLY A 69 3.09 13.78 -3.33
CA GLY A 69 2.73 15.19 -3.54
C GLY A 69 1.38 15.42 -4.23
N PRO A 70 1.00 16.70 -4.46
CA PRO A 70 -0.37 17.08 -4.81
C PRO A 70 -0.87 16.55 -6.16
N ALA A 71 0.03 16.16 -7.07
CA ALA A 71 -0.35 15.61 -8.36
C ALA A 71 -0.80 14.14 -8.27
N ALA A 72 -0.39 13.44 -7.21
CA ALA A 72 -0.76 12.05 -6.96
C ALA A 72 -1.97 11.92 -6.03
N ALA A 73 -2.16 12.89 -5.12
CA ALA A 73 -3.23 12.89 -4.14
C ALA A 73 -4.49 13.61 -4.65
N GLU A 74 -5.67 13.04 -4.40
CA GLU A 74 -6.93 13.78 -4.50
C GLU A 74 -7.19 14.57 -3.19
N PRO A 75 -8.10 15.57 -3.18
CA PRO A 75 -8.46 16.27 -1.95
C PRO A 75 -8.97 15.28 -0.88
N SER A 76 -8.29 15.20 0.26
CA SER A 76 -8.48 14.08 1.20
C SER A 76 -8.14 14.45 2.65
N ALA A 77 -8.09 13.44 3.53
CA ALA A 77 -7.70 13.60 4.93
C ALA A 77 -6.28 14.20 5.11
N SER A 78 -5.42 14.15 4.08
CA SER A 78 -4.12 14.84 4.06
C SER A 78 -4.24 16.36 4.24
N ASP A 79 -5.37 16.95 3.86
CA ASP A 79 -5.59 18.40 3.91
C ASP A 79 -5.93 18.89 5.33
N SER A 80 -6.09 17.98 6.28
CA SER A 80 -6.16 18.32 7.70
C SER A 80 -4.77 18.69 8.25
N ASP A 81 -4.72 19.47 9.34
CA ASP A 81 -3.46 19.78 10.03
C ASP A 81 -2.73 18.51 10.48
N VAL A 82 -3.50 17.51 10.94
CA VAL A 82 -2.97 16.21 11.36
C VAL A 82 -2.40 15.46 10.15
N GLY A 83 -3.14 15.39 9.04
CA GLY A 83 -2.69 14.77 7.80
C GLY A 83 -1.38 15.36 7.30
N ARG A 84 -1.30 16.69 7.16
CA ARG A 84 -0.07 17.39 6.76
C ARG A 84 1.11 17.10 7.70
N THR A 85 0.85 17.08 9.00
CA THR A 85 1.91 16.84 10.01
C THR A 85 2.46 15.42 9.88
N LEU A 86 1.58 14.42 9.76
CA LEU A 86 1.97 13.02 9.63
C LEU A 86 2.66 12.76 8.28
N THR A 87 2.18 13.34 7.19
CA THR A 87 2.82 13.25 5.87
C THR A 87 4.22 13.84 5.90
N ALA A 88 4.38 15.06 6.43
CA ALA A 88 5.69 15.72 6.50
C ALA A 88 6.68 14.96 7.40
N TRP A 89 6.23 14.45 8.55
CA TRP A 89 7.07 13.61 9.40
C TRP A 89 7.49 12.32 8.68
N THR A 90 6.55 11.65 8.03
CA THR A 90 6.78 10.39 7.29
C THR A 90 7.78 10.61 6.15
N GLN A 91 7.62 11.67 5.35
CA GLN A 91 8.58 12.04 4.30
C GLN A 91 9.99 12.24 4.86
N GLY A 92 10.12 12.83 6.05
CA GLY A 92 11.41 12.99 6.74
C GLY A 92 12.05 11.68 7.21
N GLN A 93 11.31 10.57 7.25
CA GLN A 93 11.84 9.24 7.55
C GLN A 93 12.25 8.45 6.31
N LEU A 94 11.87 8.91 5.11
CA LEU A 94 12.08 8.20 3.85
C LEU A 94 13.24 8.81 3.06
N ASP A 95 14.07 7.95 2.48
CA ASP A 95 15.07 8.37 1.51
C ASP A 95 14.47 8.47 0.09
N SER A 96 15.29 8.92 -0.86
CA SER A 96 14.89 9.05 -2.25
C SER A 96 14.50 7.73 -2.89
N ASP A 97 15.11 6.62 -2.47
CA ASP A 97 14.89 5.30 -3.06
C ASP A 97 13.55 4.73 -2.59
N ALA A 98 13.19 4.93 -1.32
CA ALA A 98 11.88 4.59 -0.78
C ALA A 98 10.75 5.38 -1.45
N LEU A 99 10.94 6.69 -1.65
CA LEU A 99 9.96 7.54 -2.36
C LEU A 99 9.86 7.15 -3.84
N ALA A 100 10.98 6.85 -4.49
CA ALA A 100 11.00 6.38 -5.87
C ALA A 100 10.27 5.03 -6.00
N TRP A 101 10.51 4.10 -5.08
CA TRP A 101 9.82 2.81 -5.03
C TRP A 101 8.30 3.00 -4.91
N LEU A 102 7.84 3.84 -3.97
CA LEU A 102 6.42 4.19 -3.86
C LEU A 102 5.88 4.78 -5.16
N GLY A 103 6.62 5.69 -5.78
CA GLY A 103 6.27 6.32 -7.06
C GLY A 103 6.13 5.36 -8.24
N THR A 104 6.68 4.14 -8.15
CA THR A 104 6.49 3.10 -9.17
C THR A 104 5.23 2.25 -8.97
N SER A 105 4.52 2.42 -7.85
CA SER A 105 3.32 1.65 -7.52
C SER A 105 2.18 2.01 -8.48
N PRO A 106 1.64 1.05 -9.27
CA PRO A 106 0.52 1.33 -10.15
C PRO A 106 -0.79 1.49 -9.36
N PRO A 107 -1.83 2.11 -9.94
CA PRO A 107 -3.15 2.22 -9.32
C PRO A 107 -3.88 0.87 -9.22
N ALA A 108 -3.47 -0.13 -10.01
CA ALA A 108 -3.97 -1.49 -9.90
C ALA A 108 -2.97 -2.50 -10.45
N LEU A 109 -3.04 -3.73 -9.94
CA LEU A 109 -2.34 -4.90 -10.46
C LEU A 109 -3.34 -5.95 -10.96
N LEU A 110 -2.93 -6.73 -11.95
CA LEU A 110 -3.69 -7.88 -12.44
C LEU A 110 -2.93 -9.16 -12.12
N VAL A 111 -3.59 -10.09 -11.43
CA VAL A 111 -3.02 -11.40 -11.10
C VAL A 111 -3.81 -12.48 -11.84
N ASP A 112 -3.11 -13.21 -12.69
CA ASP A 112 -3.66 -14.36 -13.41
C ASP A 112 -3.90 -15.53 -12.43
N LEU A 113 -5.14 -16.00 -12.36
CA LEU A 113 -5.57 -17.15 -11.57
C LEU A 113 -5.74 -18.42 -12.43
N GLY A 114 -5.25 -18.40 -13.67
CA GLY A 114 -5.40 -19.47 -14.64
C GLY A 114 -6.86 -19.60 -15.09
N GLN A 115 -7.40 -20.82 -15.04
CA GLN A 115 -8.76 -21.11 -15.50
C GLN A 115 -9.86 -20.40 -14.69
N VAL A 116 -9.54 -19.91 -13.49
CA VAL A 116 -10.47 -19.14 -12.65
C VAL A 116 -10.67 -17.71 -13.16
N GLY A 117 -9.72 -17.19 -13.93
CA GLY A 117 -9.77 -15.84 -14.49
C GLY A 117 -8.66 -14.94 -13.94
N THR A 118 -8.94 -13.64 -13.84
CA THR A 118 -7.97 -12.63 -13.42
C THR A 118 -8.49 -11.86 -12.22
N LEU A 119 -7.66 -11.75 -11.19
CA LEU A 119 -7.90 -10.89 -10.03
C LEU A 119 -7.37 -9.49 -10.32
N ARG A 120 -8.23 -8.47 -10.22
CA ARG A 120 -7.82 -7.07 -10.21
C ARG A 120 -7.63 -6.62 -8.77
N CYS A 121 -6.42 -6.20 -8.43
CA CYS A 121 -6.03 -5.68 -7.13
C CYS A 121 -5.95 -4.15 -7.22
N GLY A 122 -6.79 -3.44 -6.49
CA GLY A 122 -6.78 -1.98 -6.32
C GLY A 122 -6.89 -1.66 -4.83
N HIS A 123 -6.55 -0.43 -4.43
CA HIS A 123 -6.63 -0.02 -3.01
C HIS A 123 -8.09 0.16 -2.55
N ALA A 124 -8.83 1.06 -3.20
CA ALA A 124 -10.24 1.33 -2.89
C ALA A 124 -11.17 0.80 -3.99
N SER A 125 -11.47 1.62 -4.99
CA SER A 125 -12.34 1.23 -6.11
C SER A 125 -11.54 1.08 -7.42
N PRO A 126 -12.13 0.48 -8.47
CA PRO A 126 -11.51 0.45 -9.79
C PRO A 126 -11.26 1.84 -10.41
N ARG A 127 -11.91 2.89 -9.89
CA ARG A 127 -11.88 4.26 -10.40
C ARG A 127 -10.92 5.18 -9.63
N SER A 128 -10.76 4.97 -8.32
CA SER A 128 -9.93 5.82 -7.46
C SER A 128 -9.44 5.05 -6.24
N HIS A 129 -8.26 5.43 -5.74
CA HIS A 129 -7.73 4.95 -4.46
C HIS A 129 -8.32 5.72 -3.25
N GLU A 130 -9.18 6.72 -3.45
CA GLU A 130 -9.85 7.47 -2.35
C GLU A 130 -11.35 7.14 -2.24
N GLU A 131 -11.93 6.48 -3.24
CA GLU A 131 -13.39 6.28 -3.28
C GLU A 131 -13.88 5.30 -2.21
N ILE A 132 -14.63 5.82 -1.25
CA ILE A 132 -15.33 5.00 -0.25
C ILE A 132 -16.46 4.21 -0.92
N ILE A 133 -16.37 2.89 -0.88
CA ILE A 133 -17.44 1.99 -1.30
C ILE A 133 -18.48 1.92 -0.17
N SER A 134 -19.69 2.37 -0.48
CA SER A 134 -20.83 2.39 0.44
C SER A 134 -22.02 1.69 -0.20
N ALA A 135 -23.12 1.56 0.55
CA ALA A 135 -24.38 1.03 0.03
C ALA A 135 -24.99 1.85 -1.12
N LEU A 136 -24.46 3.05 -1.39
CA LEU A 136 -24.90 3.94 -2.47
C LEU A 136 -23.93 4.00 -3.64
N THR A 137 -22.79 3.31 -3.57
CA THR A 137 -21.85 3.25 -4.68
C THR A 137 -22.49 2.43 -5.82
N PRO A 138 -22.57 2.96 -7.05
CA PRO A 138 -23.25 2.33 -8.18
C PRO A 138 -22.81 0.90 -8.50
#